data_AF-A0A504X8N7-F1
#
_entry.id   AF-A0A504X8N7-F1
#
_cell.length_a   1.000
_cell.length_b   1.000
_cell.length_c   1.000
_cell.angle_alpha   90.00
_cell.angle_beta   90.00
_cell.angle_gamma   90.00
#
_symmetry.space_group_name_H-M   'P 1'
#
loop_
_entity.id
_entity.type
_entity.pdbx_description
1 polymer ?
#
loop_
_entity_poly.entity_id
_entity_poly.type
_entity_poly.pdbx_seq_one_letter_code
_entity_poly.pdbx_strand_id
1 'polypeptide(L)'
;MLLTASRALLQQAGKMPTALHWMRRIAARVPKSGLSGSQLQALLDDEFPSFSPSSVGAVTLKEAVLRFPELLSVEDGSQLHAKWHVRPTHVDKTQEQRASSSSKPTETYTLSMMKLQQFCTKRARMHHNTYMPLEYVLSKADINDVDIVGEVLHNPDAALDVQAGVRIKPKRTPRAVVAFVDGDALPAVAVDEMCNELNVLKESSIVTIVRQPGSHALSAVDIVCPDVIPTYLSIEKHAHELRLRRPNVRHDVVYMCAASQFNIYADRVAPLNDFPDADVYVCCPSMIALVKPKKVIPFE
;
A
#
# COMPACT_ATOMS: atom_id res chain seq x y z
N MET A 1 -37.46 -36.00 -0.86
CA MET A 1 -36.21 -35.40 -1.37
C MET A 1 -36.19 -33.85 -1.32
N LEU A 2 -37.03 -33.18 -0.52
CA LEU A 2 -37.17 -31.69 -0.53
C LEU A 2 -36.47 -30.96 0.64
N LEU A 3 -35.81 -31.68 1.55
CA LEU A 3 -35.17 -31.11 2.75
C LEU A 3 -33.66 -30.83 2.58
N THR A 4 -33.05 -31.22 1.48
CA THR A 4 -31.62 -31.00 1.19
C THR A 4 -31.36 -29.69 0.44
N ALA A 5 -32.28 -29.27 -0.44
CA ALA A 5 -32.13 -28.06 -1.25
C ALA A 5 -32.22 -26.76 -0.42
N SER A 6 -33.10 -26.72 0.59
CA SER A 6 -33.28 -25.57 1.48
C SER A 6 -32.12 -25.39 2.45
N ARG A 7 -31.44 -26.46 2.87
CA ARG A 7 -30.20 -26.40 3.66
C ARG A 7 -29.01 -25.90 2.85
N ALA A 8 -28.92 -26.27 1.57
CA ALA A 8 -27.88 -25.77 0.66
C ALA A 8 -28.03 -24.28 0.35
N LEU A 9 -29.27 -23.81 0.15
CA LEU A 9 -29.58 -22.38 -0.07
C LEU A 9 -29.35 -21.52 1.18
N LEU A 10 -29.67 -22.02 2.38
CA LEU A 10 -29.37 -21.33 3.64
C LEU A 10 -27.86 -21.31 3.96
N GLN A 11 -27.12 -22.37 3.61
CA GLN A 11 -25.65 -22.36 3.70
C GLN A 11 -25.01 -21.44 2.66
N GLN A 12 -25.59 -21.31 1.45
CA GLN A 12 -25.14 -20.34 0.45
C GLN A 12 -25.43 -18.89 0.88
N ALA A 13 -26.60 -18.62 1.47
CA ALA A 13 -26.98 -17.30 1.97
C ALA A 13 -26.14 -16.84 3.17
N GLY A 14 -25.63 -17.76 4.01
CA GLY A 14 -24.67 -17.44 5.08
C GLY A 14 -23.22 -17.29 4.60
N LYS A 15 -22.85 -17.96 3.49
CA LYS A 15 -21.51 -17.87 2.88
C LYS A 15 -21.32 -16.67 1.95
N MET A 16 -22.38 -16.21 1.29
CA MET A 16 -22.37 -15.03 0.41
C MET A 16 -21.91 -13.74 1.11
N PRO A 17 -22.40 -13.40 2.33
CA PRO A 17 -21.92 -12.25 3.10
C PRO A 17 -20.43 -12.35 3.43
N THR A 18 -19.95 -13.55 3.78
CA THR A 18 -18.53 -13.79 4.09
C THR A 18 -17.66 -13.73 2.84
N ALA A 19 -18.12 -14.31 1.73
CA ALA A 19 -17.43 -14.29 0.44
C ALA A 19 -17.31 -12.86 -0.11
N LEU A 20 -18.41 -12.11 -0.10
CA LEU A 20 -18.43 -10.71 -0.49
C LEU A 20 -17.57 -9.84 0.44
N HIS A 21 -17.58 -10.12 1.75
CA HIS A 21 -16.72 -9.45 2.72
C HIS A 21 -15.23 -9.69 2.42
N TRP A 22 -14.83 -10.93 2.13
CA TRP A 22 -13.46 -11.24 1.71
C TRP A 22 -13.08 -10.49 0.45
N MET A 23 -13.90 -10.57 -0.59
CA MET A 23 -13.59 -9.97 -1.89
C MET A 23 -13.57 -8.45 -1.84
N ARG A 24 -14.39 -7.80 -1.01
CA ARG A 24 -14.30 -6.35 -0.77
C ARG A 24 -13.01 -5.95 -0.09
N ARG A 25 -12.56 -6.72 0.92
CA ARG A 25 -11.28 -6.46 1.59
C ARG A 25 -10.09 -6.65 0.67
N ILE A 26 -10.14 -7.68 -0.18
CA ILE A 26 -9.10 -7.94 -1.20
C ILE A 26 -9.11 -6.82 -2.24
N ALA A 27 -10.28 -6.46 -2.78
CA ALA A 27 -10.40 -5.40 -3.79
C ALA A 27 -9.93 -4.03 -3.29
N ALA A 28 -10.15 -3.71 -2.01
CA ALA A 28 -9.66 -2.47 -1.39
C ALA A 28 -8.13 -2.40 -1.30
N ARG A 29 -7.43 -3.54 -1.43
CA ARG A 29 -5.96 -3.63 -1.44
C ARG A 29 -5.37 -3.69 -2.85
N VAL A 30 -6.21 -3.87 -3.88
CA VAL A 30 -5.75 -3.85 -5.27
C VAL A 30 -5.59 -2.37 -5.71
N PRO A 31 -4.38 -1.92 -6.09
CA PRO A 31 -4.18 -0.57 -6.59
C PRO A 31 -4.92 -0.35 -7.92
N LYS A 32 -5.25 0.91 -8.23
CA LYS A 32 -5.95 1.29 -9.49
C LYS A 32 -5.18 0.91 -10.76
N SER A 33 -3.85 0.84 -10.68
CA SER A 33 -2.99 0.35 -11.77
C SER A 33 -3.21 -1.14 -12.09
N GLY A 34 -3.82 -1.88 -11.16
CA GLY A 34 -3.99 -3.32 -11.21
C GLY A 34 -2.81 -4.10 -10.68
N LEU A 35 -3.02 -5.40 -10.53
CA LEU A 35 -2.04 -6.41 -10.15
C LEU A 35 -2.08 -7.54 -11.18
N SER A 36 -0.93 -8.13 -11.49
CA SER A 36 -0.91 -9.44 -12.16
C SER A 36 -1.47 -10.52 -11.23
N GLY A 37 -1.95 -11.64 -11.80
CA GLY A 37 -2.42 -12.78 -11.00
C GLY A 37 -1.42 -13.28 -9.96
N SER A 38 -0.11 -13.24 -10.25
CA SER A 38 0.94 -13.58 -9.29
C SER A 38 1.09 -12.56 -8.16
N GLN A 39 0.91 -11.26 -8.44
CA GLN A 39 0.94 -10.22 -7.42
C GLN A 39 -0.29 -10.28 -6.51
N LEU A 40 -1.45 -10.61 -7.08
CA LEU A 40 -2.65 -10.85 -6.29
C LEU A 40 -2.44 -12.05 -5.36
N GLN A 41 -1.85 -13.16 -5.84
CA GLN A 41 -1.57 -14.31 -4.99
C GLN A 41 -0.63 -13.95 -3.83
N ALA A 42 0.46 -13.21 -4.10
CA ALA A 42 1.38 -12.77 -3.05
C ALA A 42 0.71 -11.86 -2.00
N LEU A 43 -0.17 -10.95 -2.44
CA LEU A 43 -0.96 -10.09 -1.55
C LEU A 43 -1.91 -10.91 -0.65
N LEU A 44 -2.48 -12.00 -1.18
CA LEU A 44 -3.33 -12.89 -0.40
C LEU A 44 -2.53 -13.69 0.62
N ASP A 45 -1.36 -14.20 0.25
CA ASP A 45 -0.51 -14.97 1.16
C ASP A 45 0.00 -14.12 2.34
N ASP A 46 0.23 -12.81 2.10
CA ASP A 46 0.70 -11.86 3.11
C ASP A 46 -0.42 -11.27 3.98
N GLU A 47 -1.42 -10.63 3.37
CA GLU A 47 -2.44 -9.87 4.11
C GLU A 47 -3.69 -10.70 4.45
N PHE A 48 -3.92 -11.80 3.74
CA PHE A 48 -5.13 -12.61 3.85
C PHE A 48 -4.83 -14.12 3.91
N PRO A 49 -3.94 -14.60 4.79
CA PRO A 49 -3.48 -16.00 4.79
C PRO A 49 -4.60 -17.03 5.03
N SER A 50 -5.73 -16.60 5.62
CA SER A 50 -6.91 -17.44 5.83
C SER A 50 -7.86 -17.48 4.62
N PHE A 51 -7.61 -16.68 3.58
CA PHE A 51 -8.42 -16.67 2.37
C PHE A 51 -8.04 -17.86 1.47
N SER A 52 -9.06 -18.51 0.93
CA SER A 52 -8.92 -19.56 -0.08
C SER A 52 -9.96 -19.33 -1.18
N PRO A 53 -9.67 -19.59 -2.47
CA PRO A 53 -10.67 -19.52 -3.54
C PRO A 53 -11.95 -20.32 -3.22
N SER A 54 -11.80 -21.44 -2.52
CA SER A 54 -12.89 -22.29 -2.04
C SER A 54 -13.88 -21.53 -1.14
N SER A 55 -13.40 -20.53 -0.39
CA SER A 55 -14.23 -19.71 0.52
C SER A 55 -15.25 -18.85 -0.23
N VAL A 56 -15.01 -18.58 -1.51
CA VAL A 56 -15.94 -17.90 -2.42
C VAL A 56 -16.55 -18.85 -3.45
N GLY A 57 -16.39 -20.16 -3.22
CA GLY A 57 -16.91 -21.23 -4.05
C GLY A 57 -16.18 -21.43 -5.39
N ALA A 58 -14.97 -20.89 -5.54
CA ALA A 58 -14.14 -21.02 -6.74
C ALA A 58 -13.03 -22.05 -6.53
N VAL A 59 -12.56 -22.66 -7.63
CA VAL A 59 -11.47 -23.64 -7.59
C VAL A 59 -10.11 -22.96 -7.80
N THR A 60 -10.10 -21.84 -8.51
CA THR A 60 -8.87 -21.07 -8.80
C THR A 60 -9.02 -19.62 -8.39
N LEU A 61 -7.89 -18.93 -8.17
CA LEU A 61 -7.88 -17.50 -7.85
C LEU A 61 -8.49 -16.65 -8.98
N LYS A 62 -8.21 -16.98 -10.25
CA LYS A 62 -8.81 -16.27 -11.40
C LYS A 62 -10.33 -16.43 -11.39
N GLU A 63 -10.84 -17.63 -11.12
CA GLU A 63 -12.29 -17.87 -10.99
C GLU A 63 -12.87 -17.13 -9.78
N ALA A 64 -12.16 -17.08 -8.65
CA ALA A 64 -12.58 -16.34 -7.46
C ALA A 64 -12.78 -14.84 -7.77
N VAL A 65 -11.86 -14.24 -8.52
CA VAL A 65 -11.95 -12.84 -8.97
C VAL A 65 -13.11 -12.64 -9.95
N LEU A 66 -13.24 -13.49 -10.96
CA LEU A 66 -14.28 -13.39 -11.99
C LEU A 66 -15.70 -13.53 -11.46
N ARG A 67 -15.89 -14.09 -10.26
CA ARG A 67 -17.19 -14.17 -9.60
C ARG A 67 -17.68 -12.86 -9.00
N PHE A 68 -16.81 -11.86 -8.87
CA PHE A 68 -17.14 -10.54 -8.33
C PHE A 68 -16.74 -9.44 -9.33
N PRO A 69 -17.31 -9.47 -10.56
CA PRO A 69 -16.99 -8.52 -11.62
C PRO A 69 -17.33 -7.07 -11.25
N GLU A 70 -18.20 -6.87 -10.26
CA GLU A 70 -18.53 -5.56 -9.68
C GLU A 70 -17.43 -4.96 -8.80
N LEU A 71 -16.47 -5.78 -8.35
CA LEU A 71 -15.34 -5.35 -7.52
C LEU A 71 -14.03 -5.38 -8.29
N LEU A 72 -13.83 -6.39 -9.13
CA LEU A 72 -12.57 -6.66 -9.81
C LEU A 72 -12.82 -7.10 -11.26
N SER A 73 -12.09 -6.49 -12.19
CA SER A 73 -12.08 -6.84 -13.60
C SER A 73 -10.80 -7.57 -13.95
N VAL A 74 -10.88 -8.48 -14.91
CA VAL A 74 -9.72 -9.24 -15.39
C VAL A 74 -9.45 -8.90 -16.84
N GLU A 75 -8.24 -8.43 -17.13
CA GLU A 75 -7.73 -8.24 -18.48
C GLU A 75 -6.79 -9.39 -18.84
N ASP A 76 -7.11 -10.11 -19.90
CA ASP A 76 -6.21 -11.10 -20.49
C ASP A 76 -5.28 -10.38 -21.48
N GLY A 77 -3.96 -10.53 -21.29
CA GLY A 77 -2.99 -9.96 -22.22
C GLY A 77 -3.11 -10.62 -23.60
N SER A 78 -2.82 -9.86 -24.65
CA SER A 78 -3.07 -10.21 -26.06
C SER A 78 -2.13 -11.27 -26.66
N GLN A 79 -1.48 -12.12 -25.85
CA GLN A 79 -0.57 -13.17 -26.33
C GLN A 79 -0.81 -14.51 -25.63
N LEU A 80 -0.54 -15.61 -26.33
CA LEU A 80 -0.77 -17.02 -25.92
C LEU A 80 -0.06 -17.46 -24.62
N HIS A 81 0.73 -16.59 -23.98
CA HIS A 81 1.37 -16.78 -22.66
C HIS A 81 1.01 -15.67 -21.65
N ALA A 82 -0.05 -14.90 -21.89
CA ALA A 82 -0.34 -13.69 -21.14
C ALA A 82 -0.68 -13.95 -19.67
N LYS A 83 0.07 -13.28 -18.80
CA LYS A 83 -0.29 -13.07 -17.39
C LYS A 83 -1.57 -12.22 -17.36
N TRP A 84 -2.64 -12.77 -16.79
CA TRP A 84 -3.87 -12.02 -16.56
C TRP A 84 -3.63 -10.95 -15.49
N HIS A 85 -4.27 -9.80 -15.67
CA HIS A 85 -4.19 -8.68 -14.74
C HIS A 85 -5.56 -8.46 -14.11
N VAL A 86 -5.59 -8.32 -12.80
CA VAL A 86 -6.75 -7.88 -12.04
C VAL A 86 -6.68 -6.38 -11.84
N ARG A 87 -7.77 -5.67 -12.10
CA ARG A 87 -7.94 -4.27 -11.71
C ARG A 87 -9.18 -4.14 -10.86
N PRO A 88 -9.26 -3.14 -9.98
CA PRO A 88 -10.54 -2.75 -9.40
C PRO A 88 -11.49 -2.41 -10.55
N THR A 89 -12.70 -2.96 -10.54
CA THR A 89 -13.73 -2.53 -11.48
C THR A 89 -14.15 -1.13 -11.08
N HIS A 90 -13.53 -0.13 -11.69
CA HIS A 90 -14.12 1.20 -11.71
C HIS A 90 -15.30 1.15 -12.68
N VAL A 91 -16.48 1.51 -12.20
CA VAL A 91 -17.61 1.89 -13.05
C VAL A 91 -17.25 3.23 -13.69
N ASP A 92 -16.29 3.21 -14.61
CA ASP A 92 -16.10 4.27 -15.60
C ASP A 92 -17.24 4.15 -16.61
N LYS A 93 -18.44 4.58 -16.22
CA LYS A 93 -19.45 4.97 -17.20
C LYS A 93 -19.27 6.43 -17.55
N THR A 94 -18.16 6.70 -18.22
CA THR A 94 -18.00 7.87 -19.09
C THR A 94 -17.88 7.35 -20.52
N GLN A 95 -18.98 6.77 -21.00
CA GLN A 95 -19.23 6.74 -22.43
C GLN A 95 -20.37 7.72 -22.68
N GLU A 96 -20.02 8.79 -23.38
CA GLU A 96 -20.93 9.79 -23.93
C GLU A 96 -22.06 9.10 -24.69
N GLN A 97 -23.21 8.94 -24.04
CA GLN A 97 -24.49 8.88 -24.74
C GLN A 97 -25.46 9.79 -24.02
N ARG A 98 -25.73 10.92 -24.68
CA ARG A 98 -26.95 11.69 -24.53
C ARG A 98 -28.14 10.74 -24.43
N ALA A 99 -28.68 10.56 -23.25
CA ALA A 99 -30.09 10.30 -23.02
C ALA A 99 -30.40 10.59 -21.56
N SER A 100 -31.19 11.63 -21.37
CA SER A 100 -32.02 11.89 -20.19
C SER A 100 -32.42 10.63 -19.41
N SER A 101 -32.11 10.59 -18.10
CA SER A 101 -33.10 10.25 -17.08
C SER A 101 -32.50 10.40 -15.68
N SER A 102 -33.18 11.24 -14.89
CA SER A 102 -33.10 11.31 -13.43
C SER A 102 -33.09 9.92 -12.80
N SER A 103 -32.11 9.65 -11.93
CA SER A 103 -32.22 8.58 -10.94
C SER A 103 -32.11 9.22 -9.55
N LYS A 104 -33.14 8.95 -8.74
CA LYS A 104 -33.35 9.52 -7.41
C LYS A 104 -32.16 9.20 -6.47
N PRO A 105 -31.82 10.10 -5.54
CA PRO A 105 -30.79 9.82 -4.54
C PRO A 105 -31.24 8.68 -3.62
N THR A 106 -30.40 7.66 -3.50
CA THR A 106 -30.55 6.54 -2.57
C THR A 106 -30.62 7.08 -1.13
N GLU A 107 -31.59 6.64 -0.32
CA GLU A 107 -31.89 7.17 1.03
C GLU A 107 -30.68 7.23 2.00
N THR A 108 -29.63 6.46 1.73
CA THR A 108 -28.37 6.46 2.50
C THR A 108 -27.54 7.73 2.27
N TYR A 109 -27.56 8.29 1.06
CA TYR A 109 -26.77 9.47 0.68
C TYR A 109 -27.25 10.75 1.36
N THR A 110 -28.57 10.97 1.38
CA THR A 110 -29.16 12.16 1.99
C THR A 110 -28.81 12.23 3.48
N LEU A 111 -28.78 11.08 4.15
CA LEU A 111 -28.42 10.98 5.56
C LEU A 111 -26.93 11.30 5.80
N SER A 112 -26.02 10.76 4.99
CA SER A 112 -24.58 11.02 5.11
C SER A 112 -24.23 12.49 4.84
N MET A 113 -24.84 13.09 3.80
CA MET A 113 -24.65 14.51 3.48
C MET A 113 -25.23 15.44 4.56
N MET A 114 -26.41 15.10 5.11
CA MET A 114 -26.98 15.84 6.24
C MET A 114 -26.10 15.77 7.49
N LYS A 115 -25.53 14.61 7.81
CA LYS A 115 -24.58 14.46 8.93
C LYS A 115 -23.34 15.34 8.74
N LEU A 116 -22.80 15.36 7.53
CA LEU A 116 -21.62 16.14 7.19
C LEU A 116 -21.89 17.65 7.29
N GLN A 117 -23.02 18.11 6.74
CA GLN A 117 -23.48 19.50 6.86
C GLN A 117 -23.75 19.90 8.30
N GLN A 118 -24.40 19.05 9.10
CA GLN A 118 -24.65 19.30 10.52
C GLN A 118 -23.35 19.43 11.31
N PHE A 119 -22.37 18.57 11.06
CA PHE A 119 -21.07 18.63 11.70
C PHE A 119 -20.35 19.95 11.38
N CYS A 120 -20.27 20.31 10.10
CA CYS A 120 -19.64 21.55 9.66
C CYS A 120 -20.36 22.80 10.18
N THR A 121 -21.70 22.81 10.18
CA THR A 121 -22.51 23.91 10.70
C THR A 121 -22.33 24.10 12.20
N LYS A 122 -22.34 23.00 12.96
CA LYS A 122 -22.10 23.04 14.42
C LYS A 122 -20.73 23.62 14.74
N ARG A 123 -19.71 23.25 13.96
CA ARG A 123 -18.34 23.72 14.13
C ARG A 123 -18.16 25.19 13.72
N ALA A 124 -18.78 25.63 12.62
CA ALA A 124 -18.79 27.02 12.19
C ALA A 124 -19.43 27.95 13.24
N ARG A 125 -20.51 27.50 13.90
CA ARG A 125 -21.12 28.21 15.05
C ARG A 125 -20.20 28.35 16.26
N MET A 126 -19.18 27.48 16.39
CA MET A 126 -18.15 27.60 17.43
C MET A 126 -16.92 28.39 16.96
N HIS A 127 -17.04 29.19 15.89
CA HIS A 127 -15.98 30.04 15.32
C HIS A 127 -14.69 29.31 14.87
N HIS A 128 -14.78 28.01 14.58
CA HIS A 128 -13.65 27.23 14.06
C HIS A 128 -13.68 27.17 12.52
N ASN A 129 -13.32 28.26 11.86
CA ASN A 129 -13.39 28.42 10.39
C ASN A 129 -12.12 27.94 9.64
N THR A 130 -11.51 26.85 10.09
CA THR A 130 -10.30 26.29 9.44
C THR A 130 -10.67 25.08 8.60
N TYR A 131 -10.13 24.99 7.37
CA TYR A 131 -10.25 23.79 6.53
C TYR A 131 -9.69 22.57 7.26
N MET A 132 -10.31 21.42 7.02
CA MET A 132 -10.01 20.18 7.70
C MET A 132 -10.03 18.99 6.72
N PRO A 133 -9.17 17.98 6.93
CA PRO A 133 -9.18 16.78 6.10
C PRO A 133 -10.55 16.10 6.11
N LEU A 134 -11.02 15.67 4.94
CA LEU A 134 -12.33 15.05 4.79
C LEU A 134 -12.42 13.75 5.61
N GLU A 135 -11.34 12.96 5.70
CA GLU A 135 -11.27 11.73 6.49
C GLU A 135 -11.55 11.99 7.98
N TYR A 136 -11.07 13.13 8.50
CA TYR A 136 -11.31 13.53 9.88
C TYR A 136 -12.78 13.90 10.10
N VAL A 137 -13.42 14.59 9.15
CA VAL A 137 -14.85 14.92 9.22
C VAL A 137 -15.70 13.66 9.19
N LEU A 138 -15.43 12.75 8.26
CA LEU A 138 -16.18 11.50 8.08
C LEU A 138 -16.12 10.62 9.33
N SER A 139 -14.93 10.48 9.92
CA SER A 139 -14.75 9.76 11.18
C SER A 139 -15.53 10.40 12.34
N LYS A 140 -15.52 11.73 12.47
CA LYS A 140 -16.22 12.44 13.57
C LYS A 140 -17.72 12.53 13.38
N ALA A 141 -18.21 12.45 12.14
CA ALA A 141 -19.62 12.44 11.81
C ALA A 141 -20.22 11.02 11.77
N ASP A 142 -19.43 9.98 12.06
CA ASP A 142 -19.84 8.57 11.97
C ASP A 142 -20.43 8.25 10.58
N ILE A 143 -19.65 8.60 9.56
CA ILE A 143 -19.94 8.36 8.15
C ILE A 143 -18.93 7.33 7.64
N ASN A 144 -19.42 6.13 7.36
CA ASN A 144 -18.63 5.02 6.79
C ASN A 144 -18.83 4.89 5.27
N ASP A 145 -19.50 5.87 4.67
CA ASP A 145 -19.77 5.97 3.25
C ASP A 145 -18.53 6.50 2.53
N VAL A 146 -17.91 5.66 1.70
CA VAL A 146 -16.68 6.01 0.95
C VAL A 146 -17.03 6.83 -0.30
N ASP A 147 -18.25 6.67 -0.82
CA ASP A 147 -18.70 7.28 -2.07
C ASP A 147 -19.03 8.77 -1.88
N ILE A 148 -19.22 9.21 -0.63
CA ILE A 148 -19.45 10.63 -0.29
C ILE A 148 -18.30 11.56 -0.74
N VAL A 149 -17.06 11.06 -0.89
CA VAL A 149 -15.91 11.88 -1.30
C VAL A 149 -16.10 12.41 -2.72
N GLY A 150 -16.58 11.55 -3.63
CA GLY A 150 -16.90 11.94 -5.00
C GLY A 150 -17.99 13.01 -5.01
N GLU A 151 -19.07 12.78 -4.27
CA GLU A 151 -20.22 13.69 -4.24
C GLU A 151 -19.90 15.05 -3.61
N VAL A 152 -19.13 15.07 -2.52
CA VAL A 152 -18.70 16.32 -1.87
C VAL A 152 -17.82 17.16 -2.80
N LEU A 153 -17.05 16.54 -3.69
CA LEU A 153 -16.22 17.25 -4.69
C LEU A 153 -17.02 17.73 -5.92
N HIS A 154 -18.14 17.06 -6.26
CA HIS A 154 -18.88 17.30 -7.50
C HIS A 154 -20.23 18.00 -7.29
N ASN A 155 -20.63 18.28 -6.04
CA ASN A 155 -21.88 18.95 -5.71
C ASN A 155 -21.66 20.40 -5.28
N PRO A 156 -21.69 21.37 -6.22
CA PRO A 156 -21.50 22.79 -5.93
C PRO A 156 -22.65 23.43 -5.11
N ASP A 157 -23.80 22.73 -4.98
CA ASP A 157 -24.97 23.20 -4.24
C ASP A 157 -24.99 22.72 -2.78
N ALA A 158 -24.00 21.92 -2.34
CA ALA A 158 -23.86 21.61 -0.94
C ALA A 158 -23.40 22.88 -0.19
N ALA A 159 -24.01 23.16 0.98
CA ALA A 159 -23.61 24.28 1.85
C ALA A 159 -22.24 24.05 2.54
N LEU A 160 -21.27 23.55 1.78
CA LEU A 160 -19.95 23.09 2.18
C LEU A 160 -18.94 23.69 1.22
N ASP A 161 -17.88 24.28 1.77
CA ASP A 161 -16.74 24.74 0.99
C ASP A 161 -15.67 23.62 0.98
N VAL A 162 -15.39 23.09 -0.21
CA VAL A 162 -14.58 21.87 -0.41
C VAL A 162 -13.40 22.21 -1.32
N GLN A 163 -12.18 21.98 -0.81
CA GLN A 163 -10.96 22.21 -1.58
C GLN A 163 -10.20 20.90 -1.81
N ALA A 164 -9.91 20.59 -3.08
CA ALA A 164 -9.03 19.48 -3.43
C ALA A 164 -7.56 19.87 -3.15
N GLY A 165 -6.90 19.16 -2.23
CA GLY A 165 -5.48 19.33 -1.93
C GLY A 165 -4.63 18.28 -2.65
N VAL A 166 -3.73 18.70 -3.54
CA VAL A 166 -2.73 17.80 -4.14
C VAL A 166 -1.46 17.81 -3.30
N ARG A 167 -1.08 16.65 -2.73
CA ARG A 167 0.25 16.44 -2.15
C ARG A 167 1.25 16.10 -3.25
N ILE A 168 1.80 17.13 -3.91
CA ILE A 168 2.93 16.95 -4.83
C ILE A 168 4.20 16.74 -3.99
N LYS A 169 4.68 15.50 -3.90
CA LYS A 169 6.02 15.25 -3.35
C LYS A 169 7.05 15.68 -4.41
N PRO A 170 8.08 16.47 -4.05
CA PRO A 170 9.12 16.84 -5.01
C PRO A 170 9.84 15.59 -5.53
N LYS A 171 10.05 15.53 -6.86
CA LYS A 171 10.79 14.45 -7.53
C LYS A 171 12.22 14.43 -6.99
N ARG A 172 12.57 13.39 -6.22
CA ARG A 172 13.94 13.17 -5.70
C ARG A 172 14.90 13.09 -6.89
N THR A 173 16.08 13.70 -6.81
CA THR A 173 17.12 13.55 -7.84
C THR A 173 17.61 12.10 -7.91
N PRO A 174 17.92 11.56 -9.11
CA PRO A 174 18.53 10.25 -9.22
C PRO A 174 19.86 10.21 -8.45
N ARG A 175 20.10 9.12 -7.70
CA ARG A 175 21.31 8.98 -6.87
C ARG A 175 21.79 7.54 -6.79
N ALA A 176 23.11 7.36 -6.69
CA ALA A 176 23.69 6.08 -6.27
C ALA A 176 23.69 6.00 -4.74
N VAL A 177 23.40 4.81 -4.20
CA VAL A 177 23.29 4.58 -2.75
C VAL A 177 24.09 3.35 -2.31
N VAL A 178 24.31 3.24 -1.01
CA VAL A 178 24.64 1.96 -0.37
C VAL A 178 23.42 1.48 0.41
N ALA A 179 22.79 0.42 -0.08
CA ALA A 179 21.59 -0.16 0.49
C ALA A 179 21.89 -1.43 1.29
N PHE A 180 21.36 -1.51 2.50
CA PHE A 180 21.30 -2.72 3.31
C PHE A 180 19.85 -3.18 3.39
N VAL A 181 19.55 -4.39 2.91
CA VAL A 181 18.19 -4.90 2.79
C VAL A 181 17.99 -6.05 3.76
N ASP A 182 17.00 -5.91 4.64
CA ASP A 182 16.45 -7.01 5.44
C ASP A 182 15.50 -7.84 4.58
N GLY A 183 16.00 -8.97 4.10
CA GLY A 183 15.29 -9.86 3.20
C GLY A 183 14.39 -10.86 3.91
N ASP A 184 14.17 -10.76 5.22
CA ASP A 184 13.40 -11.78 5.95
C ASP A 184 11.93 -11.83 5.53
N ALA A 185 11.34 -10.66 5.35
CA ALA A 185 9.91 -10.46 5.10
C ALA A 185 9.62 -9.50 3.94
N LEU A 186 10.62 -9.20 3.11
CA LEU A 186 10.46 -8.36 1.92
C LEU A 186 10.41 -9.24 0.66
N PRO A 187 9.42 -9.10 -0.23
CA PRO A 187 9.47 -9.70 -1.55
C PRO A 187 10.43 -8.92 -2.46
N ALA A 188 11.02 -9.60 -3.47
CA ALA A 188 11.99 -8.97 -4.38
C ALA A 188 11.42 -7.74 -5.09
N VAL A 189 10.13 -7.80 -5.46
CA VAL A 189 9.41 -6.68 -6.08
C VAL A 189 9.36 -5.44 -5.19
N ALA A 190 9.20 -5.61 -3.87
CA ALA A 190 9.16 -4.47 -2.94
C ALA A 190 10.52 -3.77 -2.85
N VAL A 191 11.63 -4.52 -2.93
CA VAL A 191 12.99 -3.94 -2.96
C VAL A 191 13.17 -3.09 -4.21
N ASP A 192 12.71 -3.59 -5.36
CA ASP A 192 12.77 -2.86 -6.62
C ASP A 192 11.93 -1.59 -6.63
N GLU A 193 10.72 -1.65 -6.07
CA GLU A 193 9.82 -0.50 -5.94
C GLU A 193 10.36 0.55 -4.97
N MET A 194 10.91 0.14 -3.82
CA MET A 194 11.56 1.05 -2.88
C MET A 194 12.76 1.75 -3.52
N CYS A 195 13.56 1.03 -4.32
CA CYS A 195 14.64 1.65 -5.10
C CYS A 195 14.10 2.71 -6.08
N ASN A 196 13.00 2.42 -6.76
CA ASN A 196 12.39 3.35 -7.71
C ASN A 196 11.83 4.61 -7.01
N GLU A 197 11.14 4.45 -5.87
CA GLU A 197 10.59 5.57 -5.08
C GLU A 197 11.70 6.49 -4.53
N LEU A 198 12.85 5.90 -4.17
CA LEU A 198 14.04 6.64 -3.74
C LEU A 198 14.83 7.25 -4.91
N ASN A 199 14.43 6.95 -6.15
CA ASN A 199 15.12 7.28 -7.40
C ASN A 199 16.58 6.79 -7.42
N VAL A 200 16.78 5.52 -7.06
CA VAL A 200 18.10 4.88 -6.94
C VAL A 200 18.62 4.43 -8.30
N LEU A 201 19.85 4.81 -8.63
CA LEU A 201 20.58 4.33 -9.80
C LEU A 201 21.16 2.95 -9.49
N LYS A 202 20.38 1.88 -9.74
CA LYS A 202 20.72 0.50 -9.33
C LYS A 202 22.11 0.05 -9.81
N GLU A 203 22.47 0.35 -11.06
CA GLU A 203 23.75 -0.04 -11.67
C GLU A 203 24.97 0.56 -10.98
N SER A 204 24.83 1.73 -10.36
CA SER A 204 25.90 2.44 -9.64
C SER A 204 25.80 2.27 -8.13
N SER A 205 24.82 1.50 -7.64
CA SER A 205 24.53 1.34 -6.23
C SER A 205 25.07 0.02 -5.71
N ILE A 206 25.40 0.00 -4.41
CA ILE A 206 25.83 -1.22 -3.73
C ILE A 206 24.64 -1.70 -2.92
N VAL A 207 24.11 -2.88 -3.23
CA VAL A 207 22.98 -3.48 -2.52
C VAL A 207 23.47 -4.74 -1.80
N THR A 208 23.39 -4.72 -0.47
CA THR A 208 23.70 -5.86 0.39
C THR A 208 22.39 -6.41 0.95
N ILE A 209 22.01 -7.60 0.53
CA ILE A 209 20.79 -8.26 1.01
C ILE A 209 21.19 -9.29 2.05
N VAL A 210 20.55 -9.23 3.22
CA VAL A 210 20.79 -10.15 4.32
C VAL A 210 19.46 -10.79 4.71
N ARG A 211 19.41 -12.10 4.90
CA ARG A 211 18.18 -12.82 5.26
C ARG A 211 18.44 -14.05 6.13
N GLN A 212 17.40 -14.55 6.79
CA GLN A 212 17.42 -15.86 7.45
C GLN A 212 17.41 -17.01 6.42
N PRO A 213 17.91 -18.22 6.79
CA PRO A 213 17.91 -19.38 5.90
C PRO A 213 16.52 -19.78 5.42
N GLY A 214 15.51 -19.64 6.29
CA GLY A 214 14.11 -19.97 6.00
C GLY A 214 13.35 -18.96 5.15
N SER A 215 13.92 -17.77 4.91
CA SER A 215 13.29 -16.71 4.12
C SER A 215 13.50 -16.91 2.62
N HIS A 216 12.61 -16.33 1.81
CA HIS A 216 12.72 -16.37 0.36
C HIS A 216 13.98 -15.66 -0.12
N ALA A 217 14.69 -16.29 -1.07
CA ALA A 217 15.83 -15.64 -1.71
C ALA A 217 15.35 -14.49 -2.61
N LEU A 218 16.01 -13.33 -2.47
CA LEU A 218 15.75 -12.13 -3.25
C LEU A 218 16.75 -11.97 -4.39
N SER A 219 17.96 -12.52 -4.22
CA SER A 219 19.00 -12.59 -5.25
C SER A 219 19.82 -13.87 -5.14
N ALA A 220 20.65 -14.12 -6.16
CA ALA A 220 21.58 -15.26 -6.15
C ALA A 220 22.76 -15.08 -5.17
N VAL A 221 22.96 -13.88 -4.63
CA VAL A 221 24.13 -13.52 -3.80
C VAL A 221 23.71 -12.97 -2.42
N ASP A 222 22.51 -13.32 -1.96
CA ASP A 222 22.04 -12.96 -0.62
C ASP A 222 22.99 -13.50 0.45
N ILE A 223 23.22 -12.68 1.48
CA ILE A 223 23.96 -13.09 2.66
C ILE A 223 22.99 -13.78 3.61
N VAL A 224 23.23 -15.07 3.86
CA VAL A 224 22.39 -15.86 4.76
C VAL A 224 22.94 -15.77 6.18
N CYS A 225 22.11 -15.26 7.10
CA CYS A 225 22.42 -15.20 8.53
C CYS A 225 22.50 -16.59 9.16
N PRO A 226 23.34 -16.77 10.20
CA PRO A 226 23.20 -17.92 11.08
C PRO A 226 21.85 -17.89 11.81
N ASP A 227 21.19 -19.06 11.96
CA ASP A 227 19.82 -19.19 12.52
C ASP A 227 19.62 -18.54 13.91
N VAL A 228 20.71 -18.39 14.67
CA VAL A 228 20.68 -17.87 16.05
C VAL A 228 20.77 -16.34 16.09
N ILE A 229 21.12 -15.69 14.98
CA ILE A 229 21.42 -14.27 14.92
C ILE A 229 20.33 -13.56 14.11
N PRO A 230 19.58 -12.62 14.72
CA PRO A 230 18.62 -11.79 14.00
C PRO A 230 19.27 -11.02 12.85
N THR A 231 18.55 -10.91 11.73
CA THR A 231 19.04 -10.30 10.49
C THR A 231 19.50 -8.86 10.67
N TYR A 232 18.80 -8.09 11.51
CA TYR A 232 19.17 -6.71 11.82
C TYR A 232 20.55 -6.56 12.49
N LEU A 233 21.03 -7.55 13.26
CA LEU A 233 22.38 -7.53 13.84
C LEU A 233 23.45 -7.81 12.79
N SER A 234 23.16 -8.72 11.86
CA SER A 234 24.06 -8.97 10.73
C SER A 234 24.17 -7.73 9.83
N ILE A 235 23.06 -7.05 9.55
CA ILE A 235 23.05 -5.79 8.80
C ILE A 235 23.83 -4.71 9.55
N GLU A 236 23.61 -4.55 10.85
CA GLU A 236 24.36 -3.61 11.70
C GLU A 236 25.88 -3.86 11.60
N LYS A 237 26.31 -5.12 11.71
CA LYS A 237 27.71 -5.51 11.50
C LYS A 237 28.23 -5.12 10.10
N HIS A 238 27.47 -5.35 9.03
CA HIS A 238 27.92 -5.00 7.67
C HIS A 238 28.01 -3.49 7.47
N ALA A 239 27.08 -2.73 8.03
CA ALA A 239 27.16 -1.27 8.06
C ALA A 239 28.38 -0.78 8.86
N HIS A 240 28.67 -1.42 9.98
CA HIS A 240 29.86 -1.13 10.77
C HIS A 240 31.15 -1.43 10.01
N GLU A 241 31.22 -2.56 9.33
CA GLU A 241 32.37 -2.93 8.48
C GLU A 241 32.55 -1.95 7.31
N LEU A 242 31.46 -1.52 6.66
CA LEU A 242 31.51 -0.48 5.64
C LEU A 242 32.12 0.81 6.20
N ARG A 243 31.67 1.25 7.37
CA ARG A 243 32.19 2.46 8.03
C ARG A 243 33.68 2.36 8.30
N LEU A 244 34.16 1.21 8.78
CA LEU A 244 35.58 1.00 9.06
C LEU A 244 36.44 0.93 7.80
N ARG A 245 35.94 0.27 6.74
CA ARG A 245 36.70 0.08 5.49
C ARG A 245 36.64 1.28 4.55
N ARG A 246 35.56 2.06 4.62
CA ARG A 246 35.30 3.23 3.77
C ARG A 246 34.76 4.37 4.62
N PRO A 247 35.60 5.05 5.43
CA PRO A 247 35.14 6.12 6.31
C PRO A 247 34.52 7.31 5.55
N ASN A 248 34.90 7.51 4.28
CA ASN A 248 34.47 8.63 3.45
C ASN A 248 33.33 8.25 2.48
N VAL A 249 32.35 7.45 2.92
CA VAL A 249 31.17 7.14 2.09
C VAL A 249 30.41 8.44 1.81
N ARG A 250 30.35 8.85 0.54
CA ARG A 250 29.59 10.02 0.07
C ARG A 250 28.23 9.68 -0.54
N HIS A 251 27.96 8.40 -0.75
CA HIS A 251 26.66 7.91 -1.22
C HIS A 251 25.72 7.81 -0.03
N ASP A 252 24.45 8.18 -0.21
CA ASP A 252 23.43 8.00 0.82
C ASP A 252 23.39 6.52 1.26
N VAL A 253 23.24 6.30 2.57
CA VAL A 253 23.12 4.97 3.16
C VAL A 253 21.64 4.71 3.43
N VAL A 254 21.12 3.60 2.93
CA VAL A 254 19.69 3.27 3.03
C VAL A 254 19.51 1.90 3.66
N TYR A 255 18.81 1.82 4.78
CA TYR A 255 18.34 0.55 5.32
C TYR A 255 16.93 0.29 4.81
N MET A 256 16.73 -0.84 4.13
CA MET A 256 15.45 -1.27 3.59
C MET A 256 14.93 -2.45 4.42
N CYS A 257 13.69 -2.36 4.90
CA CYS A 257 13.12 -3.37 5.78
C CYS A 257 11.59 -3.48 5.59
N ALA A 258 11.00 -4.54 6.15
CA ALA A 258 9.55 -4.64 6.24
C ALA A 258 8.99 -3.57 7.20
N ALA A 259 7.73 -3.16 6.99
CA ALA A 259 7.10 -2.13 7.81
C ALA A 259 7.06 -2.48 9.31
N SER A 260 6.93 -3.76 9.65
CA SER A 260 6.96 -4.28 11.02
C SER A 260 8.31 -4.06 11.73
N GLN A 261 9.40 -3.96 10.99
CA GLN A 261 10.76 -3.78 11.51
C GLN A 261 11.24 -2.33 11.44
N PHE A 262 10.45 -1.41 10.86
CA PHE A 262 10.86 -0.03 10.60
C PHE A 262 11.46 0.66 11.82
N ASN A 263 10.81 0.56 12.98
CA ASN A 263 11.28 1.20 14.21
C ASN A 263 12.58 0.57 14.74
N ILE A 264 12.80 -0.74 14.52
CA ILE A 264 14.06 -1.39 14.89
C ILE A 264 15.21 -0.75 14.10
N TYR A 265 15.01 -0.57 12.79
CA TYR A 265 16.03 0.06 11.95
C TYR A 265 16.21 1.55 12.24
N ALA A 266 15.12 2.30 12.37
CA ALA A 266 15.13 3.75 12.60
C ALA A 266 15.74 4.13 13.94
N ASP A 267 15.37 3.41 15.01
CA ASP A 267 15.72 3.84 16.37
C ASP A 267 16.95 3.12 16.91
N ARG A 268 17.29 1.93 16.38
CA ARG A 268 18.35 1.08 16.95
C ARG A 268 19.49 0.76 16.00
N VAL A 269 19.23 0.44 14.73
CA VAL A 269 20.30 -0.01 13.82
C VAL A 269 21.00 1.17 13.15
N ALA A 270 20.25 2.02 12.47
CA ALA A 270 20.81 3.13 11.71
C ALA A 270 21.59 4.13 12.59
N PRO A 271 21.14 4.49 13.82
CA PRO A 271 21.87 5.42 14.68
C PRO A 271 23.24 4.92 15.17
N LEU A 272 23.45 3.60 15.26
CA LEU A 272 24.70 3.02 15.75
C LEU A 272 25.88 3.20 14.77
N ASN A 273 25.59 3.47 13.50
CA ASN A 273 26.59 3.62 12.45
C ASN A 273 26.68 5.09 11.99
N ASP A 274 27.76 5.77 12.37
CA ASP A 274 28.00 7.17 11.95
C ASP A 274 28.61 7.22 10.54
N PHE A 275 27.88 7.82 9.60
CA PHE A 275 28.34 8.16 8.26
C PHE A 275 28.31 9.69 8.12
N PRO A 276 29.42 10.40 8.40
CA PRO A 276 29.41 11.86 8.48
C PRO A 276 29.17 12.54 7.12
N ASP A 277 29.57 11.90 6.02
CA ASP A 277 29.51 12.48 4.67
C ASP A 277 28.28 12.01 3.85
N ALA A 278 27.37 11.24 4.46
CA ALA A 278 26.20 10.66 3.80
C ALA A 278 24.92 10.88 4.61
N ASP A 279 23.80 11.05 3.90
CA ASP A 279 22.50 10.98 4.54
C ASP A 279 22.15 9.51 4.81
N VAL A 280 21.64 9.23 6.00
CA VAL A 280 21.24 7.89 6.42
C VAL A 280 19.72 7.81 6.50
N TYR A 281 19.14 6.97 5.66
CA TYR A 281 17.70 6.74 5.57
C TYR A 281 17.31 5.35 6.05
N VAL A 282 16.09 5.24 6.57
CA VAL A 282 15.39 3.96 6.74
C VAL A 282 14.13 4.00 5.88
N CYS A 283 13.91 2.93 5.13
CA CYS A 283 12.84 2.79 4.16
C CYS A 283 12.12 1.46 4.36
N CYS A 284 10.80 1.50 4.26
CA CYS A 284 9.94 0.35 4.03
C CYS A 284 8.94 0.71 2.91
N PRO A 285 8.15 -0.24 2.39
CA PRO A 285 7.26 0.01 1.26
C PRO A 285 6.31 1.21 1.46
N SER A 286 5.91 1.50 2.69
CA SER A 286 4.96 2.58 3.01
C SER A 286 5.61 3.85 3.58
N MET A 287 6.89 3.83 3.96
CA MET A 287 7.50 4.90 4.76
C MET A 287 8.98 5.09 4.48
N ILE A 288 9.42 6.34 4.46
CA ILE A 288 10.83 6.72 4.38
C ILE A 288 11.11 7.76 5.47
N ALA A 289 12.14 7.54 6.27
CA ALA A 289 12.65 8.50 7.24
C ALA A 289 14.13 8.81 6.99
N LEU A 290 14.49 10.08 7.09
CA LEU A 290 15.88 10.49 7.26
C LEU A 290 16.21 10.35 8.75
N VAL A 291 17.05 9.38 9.09
CA VAL A 291 17.44 9.10 10.48
C VAL A 291 18.65 9.95 10.89
N LYS A 292 19.59 10.15 9.96
CA LYS A 292 20.77 10.97 10.21
C LYS A 292 21.11 11.81 8.98
N PRO A 293 21.04 13.14 9.06
CA PRO A 293 21.53 13.99 7.98
C PRO A 293 23.06 13.95 7.94
N LYS A 294 23.64 14.08 6.75
CA LYS A 294 25.07 14.32 6.59
C LYS A 294 25.51 15.58 7.34
N LYS A 295 26.74 15.57 7.85
CA LYS A 295 27.34 16.75 8.49
C LYS A 295 27.68 17.76 7.40
N VAL A 296 27.07 18.94 7.47
CA VAL A 296 27.45 20.07 6.64
C VAL A 296 28.59 20.79 7.36
N ILE A 297 29.81 20.71 6.80
CA ILE A 297 30.90 21.57 7.24
C ILE A 297 30.70 22.92 6.53
N PRO A 298 30.40 24.01 7.25
CA PRO A 298 30.33 25.32 6.63
C PRO A 298 31.71 25.65 6.04
N PHE A 299 31.74 26.04 4.77
CA PHE A 299 32.94 26.60 4.16
C PHE A 299 33.19 27.97 4.82
N GLU A 300 34.29 28.09 5.56
CA GLU A 300 34.88 29.39 5.93
C GLU A 300 35.64 29.99 4.73
#